data_AF-A0A433RBI3-F1
#
_entry.id   AF-A0A433RBI3-F1
#
_cell.length_a   1.000
_cell.length_b   1.000
_cell.length_c   1.000
_cell.angle_alpha   90.00
_cell.angle_beta   90.00
_cell.angle_gamma   90.00
#
_symmetry.space_group_name_H-M   'P 1'
#
loop_
_entity.id
_entity.type
_entity.pdbx_description
1 polymer ?
#
loop_
_entity_poly.entity_id
_entity_poly.type
_entity_poly.pdbx_seq_one_letter_code
_entity_poly.pdbx_strand_id
1 'polypeptide(L)'
;MLDPLINYFMKSLHYTSDFPVIALFAGVVIYGCCSFVPKLWAAVSVAIIAIVVGYFPAFYFAPDIAFSLANMGLFGKQWLTNEDHARSIGIGSMIGIVLAIMLLYLLISTVVELIRRTDSVYMLKAKKEPSLKTYVRATSPMVAEYAKADLEYLRSKLDAADLNFIQNSFTSEQLVRNAIAWVLLGVPVRRAVKKAQLDSHSISAAA
;
A
#
# COMPACT_ATOMS: atom_id res chain seq x y z
N MET A 1 33.05 -6.72 -9.02
CA MET A 1 32.07 -7.81 -9.36
C MET A 1 30.92 -7.32 -10.24
N LEU A 2 30.55 -6.03 -10.23
CA LEU A 2 29.52 -5.48 -11.13
C LEU A 2 30.06 -5.00 -12.49
N ASP A 3 31.38 -5.05 -12.72
CA ASP A 3 32.02 -4.60 -13.96
C ASP A 3 31.45 -5.23 -15.25
N PRO A 4 31.04 -6.53 -15.28
CA PRO A 4 30.38 -7.10 -16.45
C PRO A 4 29.01 -6.47 -16.74
N LEU A 5 28.27 -6.12 -15.68
CA LEU A 5 26.94 -5.49 -15.77
C LEU A 5 27.08 -4.06 -16.30
N ILE A 6 28.09 -3.32 -15.84
CA ILE A 6 28.40 -1.95 -16.28
C ILE A 6 28.85 -1.94 -17.74
N ASN A 7 29.73 -2.86 -18.15
CA ASN A 7 30.14 -3.02 -19.55
C ASN A 7 28.96 -3.40 -20.46
N TYR A 8 28.01 -4.20 -19.96
CA TYR A 8 26.78 -4.51 -20.67
C TYR A 8 25.92 -3.26 -20.85
N PHE A 9 25.68 -2.48 -19.79
CA PHE A 9 24.92 -1.22 -19.89
C PHE A 9 25.60 -0.21 -20.83
N MET A 10 26.92 -0.02 -20.75
CA MET A 10 27.65 0.89 -21.65
C MET A 10 27.56 0.47 -23.12
N LYS A 11 27.62 -0.83 -23.43
CA LYS A 11 27.44 -1.34 -24.79
C LYS A 11 26.00 -1.20 -25.28
N SER A 12 25.02 -1.45 -24.41
CA SER A 12 23.59 -1.31 -24.74
C SER A 12 23.14 0.15 -24.84
N LEU A 13 23.86 1.09 -24.21
CA LEU A 13 23.50 2.50 -24.13
C LEU A 13 24.09 3.38 -25.23
N HIS A 14 24.75 2.83 -26.26
CA HIS A 14 25.35 3.53 -27.42
C HIS A 14 24.99 5.04 -27.48
N TYR A 15 25.83 5.84 -26.82
CA TYR A 15 25.64 7.26 -26.47
C TYR A 15 25.00 8.06 -27.61
N THR A 16 23.67 8.20 -27.59
CA THR A 16 22.94 9.17 -28.42
C THR A 16 21.62 9.63 -27.77
N SER A 17 21.02 8.85 -26.84
CA SER A 17 19.85 9.31 -26.10
C SER A 17 19.52 8.43 -24.89
N ASP A 18 19.32 9.04 -23.72
CA ASP A 18 18.87 8.38 -22.47
C ASP A 18 17.41 7.87 -22.54
N PHE A 19 16.72 8.15 -23.66
CA PHE A 19 15.30 7.89 -23.86
C PHE A 19 14.87 6.42 -23.69
N PRO A 20 15.62 5.37 -24.13
CA PRO A 20 15.17 3.99 -24.00
C PRO A 20 15.08 3.49 -22.56
N VAL A 21 16.04 3.90 -21.70
CA VAL A 21 16.03 3.56 -20.27
C VAL A 21 14.93 4.35 -19.57
N ILE A 22 14.82 5.65 -19.84
CA ILE A 22 13.75 6.49 -19.30
C ILE A 22 12.37 5.97 -19.71
N ALA A 23 12.19 5.50 -20.95
CA ALA A 23 10.92 4.96 -21.45
C ALA A 23 10.54 3.63 -20.77
N LEU A 24 11.50 2.77 -20.47
CA LEU A 24 11.24 1.50 -19.78
C LEU A 24 10.86 1.75 -18.32
N PHE A 25 11.55 2.67 -17.64
CA PHE A 25 11.17 3.13 -16.30
C PHE A 25 9.83 3.87 -16.28
N ALA A 26 9.59 4.76 -17.25
CA ALA A 26 8.31 5.45 -17.40
C ALA A 26 7.17 4.46 -17.70
N GLY A 27 7.40 3.41 -18.50
CA GLY A 27 6.43 2.36 -18.77
C GLY A 27 6.05 1.55 -17.53
N VAL A 28 7.02 1.19 -16.69
CA VAL A 28 6.78 0.52 -15.41
C VAL A 28 6.01 1.43 -14.44
N VAL A 29 6.37 2.71 -14.40
CA VAL A 29 5.68 3.72 -13.59
C VAL A 29 4.24 3.92 -14.09
N ILE A 30 4.02 4.12 -15.38
CA ILE A 30 2.69 4.29 -15.99
C ILE A 30 1.83 3.04 -15.80
N TYR A 31 2.40 1.84 -15.99
CA TYR A 31 1.69 0.58 -15.77
C TYR A 31 1.28 0.39 -14.29
N GLY A 32 2.17 0.75 -13.36
CA GLY A 32 1.87 0.83 -11.93
C GLY A 32 0.79 1.87 -11.60
N CYS A 33 0.83 3.04 -12.25
CA CYS A 33 -0.14 4.13 -12.12
C CYS A 33 -1.54 3.75 -12.63
N CYS A 34 -1.64 2.91 -13.66
CA CYS A 34 -2.90 2.46 -14.24
C CYS A 34 -3.59 1.35 -13.42
N SER A 35 -2.85 0.60 -12.60
CA SER A 35 -3.37 -0.63 -11.98
C SER A 35 -3.78 -0.50 -10.51
N PHE A 36 -3.20 0.40 -9.68
CA PHE A 36 -3.46 0.36 -8.23
C PHE A 36 -3.35 1.71 -7.47
N VAL A 37 -4.38 1.96 -6.63
CA VAL A 37 -4.43 2.72 -5.35
C VAL A 37 -3.85 4.16 -5.33
N PRO A 38 -4.62 5.20 -4.90
CA PRO A 38 -4.13 6.59 -4.77
C PRO A 38 -2.85 6.78 -3.92
N LYS A 39 -2.58 5.87 -2.98
CA LYS A 39 -1.35 5.87 -2.17
C LYS A 39 -0.09 5.57 -2.98
N LEU A 40 -0.23 4.76 -4.04
CA LEU A 40 0.85 4.43 -4.99
C LEU A 40 1.20 5.65 -5.84
N TRP A 41 0.17 6.40 -6.28
CA TRP A 41 0.32 7.70 -6.92
C TRP A 41 1.12 8.69 -6.08
N ALA A 42 0.73 8.89 -4.81
CA ALA A 42 1.44 9.80 -3.93
C ALA A 42 2.91 9.39 -3.72
N ALA A 43 3.20 8.10 -3.54
CA ALA A 43 4.56 7.60 -3.36
C ALA A 43 5.43 7.83 -4.59
N VAL A 44 4.91 7.55 -5.79
CA VAL A 44 5.61 7.78 -7.07
C VAL A 44 5.85 9.27 -7.31
N SER A 45 4.84 10.12 -7.11
CA SER A 45 4.99 11.57 -7.28
C SER A 45 6.02 12.16 -6.32
N VAL A 46 6.02 11.72 -5.05
CA VAL A 46 7.03 12.14 -4.05
C VAL A 46 8.43 11.67 -4.45
N ALA A 47 8.58 10.45 -4.97
CA ALA A 47 9.87 9.94 -5.42
C ALA A 47 10.41 10.73 -6.63
N ILE A 48 9.57 11.07 -7.62
CA ILE A 48 9.96 11.90 -8.76
C ILE A 48 10.37 13.30 -8.30
N ILE A 49 9.59 13.92 -7.41
CA ILE A 49 9.94 15.23 -6.85
C ILE A 49 11.26 15.16 -6.07
N ALA A 50 11.48 14.12 -5.27
CA ALA A 50 12.72 13.92 -4.54
C ALA A 50 13.93 13.76 -5.48
N ILE A 51 13.76 13.06 -6.61
CA ILE A 51 14.80 12.93 -7.64
C ILE A 51 15.08 14.28 -8.29
N VAL A 52 14.06 15.03 -8.70
CA VAL A 52 14.22 16.32 -9.40
C VAL A 52 14.83 17.38 -8.48
N VAL A 53 14.36 17.50 -7.24
CA VAL A 53 14.88 18.44 -6.25
C VAL A 53 16.26 18.03 -5.75
N GLY A 54 16.48 16.72 -5.60
CA GLY A 54 17.77 16.16 -5.17
C GLY A 54 18.85 16.21 -6.25
N TYR A 55 18.48 16.32 -7.54
CA TYR A 55 19.42 16.26 -8.66
C TYR A 55 20.48 17.37 -8.61
N PHE A 56 20.06 18.62 -8.35
CA PHE A 56 20.96 19.76 -8.33
C PHE A 56 22.02 19.69 -7.20
N PRO A 57 21.66 19.44 -5.93
CA PRO A 57 22.66 19.22 -4.88
C PRO A 57 23.44 17.91 -5.07
N ALA A 58 22.82 16.85 -5.60
CA ALA A 58 23.50 15.59 -5.90
C ALA A 58 24.64 15.77 -6.90
N PHE A 59 24.51 16.68 -7.88
CA PHE A 59 25.55 16.95 -8.87
C PHE A 59 26.90 17.35 -8.24
N TYR A 60 26.86 18.08 -7.12
CA TYR A 60 28.06 18.57 -6.43
C TYR A 60 28.72 17.52 -5.51
N PHE A 61 27.93 16.67 -4.85
CA PHE A 61 28.45 15.66 -3.90
C PHE A 61 28.52 14.24 -4.48
N ALA A 62 28.00 14.02 -5.69
CA ALA A 62 28.00 12.71 -6.35
C ALA A 62 29.40 12.09 -6.50
N PRO A 63 30.46 12.83 -6.85
CA PRO A 63 31.81 12.27 -6.90
C PRO A 63 32.23 11.65 -5.56
N ASP A 64 31.99 12.34 -4.44
CA ASP A 64 32.35 11.85 -3.10
C ASP A 64 31.62 10.56 -2.71
N ILE A 65 30.36 10.44 -3.14
CA ILE A 65 29.57 9.21 -2.99
C ILE A 65 30.18 8.09 -3.81
N ALA A 66 30.57 8.34 -5.07
CA ALA A 66 31.23 7.34 -5.91
C ALA A 66 32.59 6.89 -5.33
N PHE A 67 33.39 7.82 -4.81
CA PHE A 67 34.63 7.52 -4.11
C PHE A 67 34.39 6.67 -2.85
N SER A 68 33.36 7.00 -2.06
CA SER A 68 32.98 6.25 -0.86
C SER A 68 32.55 4.81 -1.20
N LEU A 69 31.74 4.64 -2.25
CA LEU A 69 31.29 3.32 -2.70
C LEU A 69 32.44 2.48 -3.27
N ALA A 70 33.40 3.10 -3.96
CA ALA A 70 34.61 2.40 -4.41
C ALA A 70 35.53 2.01 -3.25
N ASN A 71 35.62 2.84 -2.21
CA ASN A 71 36.38 2.52 -0.99
C ASN A 71 35.74 1.34 -0.21
N MET A 72 34.43 1.17 -0.32
CA MET A 72 33.72 -0.02 0.17
C MET A 72 33.90 -1.26 -0.74
N GLY A 73 34.65 -1.14 -1.84
CA GLY A 73 34.89 -2.23 -2.79
C GLY A 73 33.73 -2.55 -3.72
N LEU A 74 32.70 -1.70 -3.76
CA LEU A 74 31.51 -1.90 -4.60
C LEU A 74 31.78 -1.58 -6.08
N PHE A 75 32.75 -0.70 -6.35
CA PHE A 75 33.18 -0.31 -7.68
C PHE A 75 34.72 -0.37 -7.81
N GLY A 76 35.20 -0.67 -9.01
CA GLY A 76 36.63 -0.60 -9.31
C GLY A 76 37.14 0.85 -9.31
N LYS A 77 38.27 1.11 -8.65
CA LYS A 77 38.88 2.47 -8.60
C LYS A 77 39.22 3.04 -9.98
N GLN A 78 39.38 2.17 -10.98
CA GLN A 78 39.60 2.56 -12.38
C GLN A 78 38.51 3.48 -12.95
N TRP A 79 37.27 3.37 -12.45
CA TRP A 79 36.11 4.16 -12.90
C TRP A 79 36.08 5.58 -12.33
N LEU A 80 36.94 5.88 -11.35
CA LEU A 80 37.05 7.17 -10.69
C LEU A 80 38.16 8.06 -11.27
N THR A 81 38.82 7.59 -12.33
CA THR A 81 39.90 8.31 -13.01
C THR A 81 39.41 9.51 -13.81
N ASN A 82 38.13 9.52 -14.20
CA ASN A 82 37.46 10.64 -14.85
C ASN A 82 36.37 11.20 -13.91
N GLU A 83 36.41 12.50 -13.65
CA GLU A 83 35.45 13.19 -12.79
C GLU A 83 34.01 13.08 -13.30
N ASP A 84 33.81 13.11 -14.63
CA ASP A 84 32.48 12.94 -15.23
C ASP A 84 31.93 11.53 -15.02
N HIS A 85 32.80 10.53 -15.02
CA HIS A 85 32.42 9.13 -14.75
C HIS A 85 32.09 8.95 -13.26
N ALA A 86 32.91 9.52 -12.37
CA ALA A 86 32.65 9.49 -10.93
C ALA A 86 31.31 10.17 -10.59
N ARG A 87 31.04 11.34 -11.20
CA ARG A 87 29.77 12.07 -11.03
C ARG A 87 28.57 11.26 -11.53
N SER A 88 28.69 10.65 -12.72
CA SER A 88 27.63 9.81 -13.29
C SER A 88 27.32 8.59 -12.41
N ILE A 89 28.35 7.93 -11.88
CA ILE A 89 28.22 6.79 -10.95
C ILE A 89 27.56 7.23 -9.64
N GLY A 90 27.96 8.38 -9.09
CA GLY A 90 27.38 8.93 -7.86
C GLY A 90 25.90 9.26 -8.01
N ILE A 91 25.53 9.99 -9.07
CA ILE A 91 24.13 10.33 -9.38
C ILE A 91 23.31 9.06 -9.60
N GLY A 92 23.82 8.12 -10.41
CA GLY A 92 23.15 6.85 -10.68
C GLY A 92 22.93 6.02 -9.40
N SER A 93 23.90 6.01 -8.49
CA SER A 93 23.80 5.31 -7.21
C SER A 93 22.75 5.96 -6.29
N MET A 94 22.70 7.30 -6.22
CA MET A 94 21.68 8.00 -5.43
C MET A 94 20.27 7.74 -5.96
N ILE A 95 20.06 7.85 -7.28
CA ILE A 95 18.78 7.54 -7.92
C ILE A 95 18.41 6.07 -7.66
N GLY A 96 19.36 5.16 -7.81
CA GLY A 96 19.18 3.73 -7.53
C GLY A 96 18.73 3.46 -6.10
N ILE A 97 19.32 4.13 -5.10
CA ILE A 97 18.93 4.00 -3.69
C ILE A 97 17.49 4.50 -3.48
N VAL A 98 17.13 5.67 -4.02
CA VAL A 98 15.77 6.23 -3.91
C VAL A 98 14.75 5.27 -4.52
N LEU A 99 15.04 4.73 -5.70
CA LEU A 99 14.18 3.75 -6.37
C LEU A 99 14.08 2.44 -5.59
N ALA A 100 15.18 1.95 -5.01
CA ALA A 100 15.18 0.73 -4.21
C ALA A 100 14.33 0.89 -2.94
N ILE A 101 14.44 2.02 -2.25
CA ILE A 101 13.61 2.34 -1.07
C ILE A 101 12.13 2.42 -1.46
N MET A 102 11.82 3.09 -2.58
CA MET A 102 10.45 3.18 -3.09
C MET A 102 9.89 1.79 -3.41
N LEU A 103 10.66 0.95 -4.11
CA LEU A 103 10.23 -0.40 -4.48
C LEU A 103 10.02 -1.28 -3.23
N LEU A 104 10.89 -1.18 -2.24
CA LEU A 104 10.73 -1.88 -0.96
C LEU A 104 9.47 -1.43 -0.23
N TYR A 105 9.20 -0.13 -0.19
CA TYR A 105 7.97 0.42 0.41
C TYR A 105 6.71 -0.10 -0.31
N LEU A 106 6.72 -0.13 -1.64
CA LEU A 106 5.62 -0.64 -2.45
C LEU A 106 5.37 -2.13 -2.18
N LEU A 107 6.43 -2.93 -2.09
CA LEU A 107 6.35 -4.36 -1.80
C LEU A 107 5.75 -4.60 -0.41
N ILE A 108 6.29 -3.94 0.62
CA ILE A 108 5.79 -4.04 1.99
C ILE A 108 4.33 -3.59 2.08
N SER A 109 3.99 -2.45 1.46
CA SER A 109 2.61 -1.93 1.45
C SER A 109 1.65 -2.91 0.77
N THR A 110 2.08 -3.56 -0.30
CA THR A 110 1.28 -4.57 -1.02
C THR A 110 1.06 -5.81 -0.17
N VAL A 111 2.12 -6.31 0.49
CA VAL A 111 2.01 -7.46 1.40
C VAL A 111 1.08 -7.14 2.58
N VAL A 112 1.23 -5.96 3.20
CA VAL A 112 0.36 -5.51 4.29
C VAL A 112 -1.09 -5.38 3.83
N GLU A 113 -1.34 -4.84 2.64
CA GLU A 113 -2.69 -4.74 2.06
C GLU A 113 -3.27 -6.13 1.77
N LEU A 114 -2.47 -7.08 1.27
CA LEU A 114 -2.90 -8.44 1.02
C LEU A 114 -3.29 -9.16 2.33
N ILE A 115 -2.47 -9.00 3.38
CA ILE A 115 -2.76 -9.53 4.72
C ILE A 115 -4.03 -8.88 5.28
N ARG A 116 -4.18 -7.56 5.18
CA ARG A 116 -5.38 -6.88 5.68
C ARG A 116 -6.65 -7.24 4.92
N ARG A 117 -6.56 -7.62 3.65
CA ARG A 117 -7.73 -8.06 2.87
C ARG A 117 -8.34 -9.37 3.35
N THR A 118 -7.66 -10.14 4.22
CA THR A 118 -8.27 -11.30 4.87
C THR A 118 -9.05 -10.91 6.13
N ASP A 119 -8.84 -9.71 6.68
CA ASP A 119 -9.60 -9.19 7.81
C ASP A 119 -10.97 -8.68 7.34
N SER A 120 -12.03 -9.34 7.81
CA SER A 120 -13.43 -9.01 7.54
C SER A 120 -13.80 -7.58 7.92
N VAL A 121 -13.23 -7.03 8.99
CA VAL A 121 -13.47 -5.64 9.41
C VAL A 121 -12.84 -4.69 8.40
N TYR A 122 -11.59 -4.97 8.00
CA TYR A 122 -10.90 -4.18 6.99
C TYR A 122 -11.62 -4.23 5.63
N MET A 123 -12.08 -5.40 5.20
CA MET A 123 -12.86 -5.56 3.96
C MET A 123 -14.10 -4.66 3.92
N LEU A 124 -14.81 -4.55 5.05
CA LEU A 124 -16.00 -3.72 5.17
C LEU A 124 -15.68 -2.23 5.35
N LYS A 125 -14.50 -1.88 5.88
CA LYS A 125 -14.03 -0.48 6.04
C LYS A 125 -13.44 0.11 4.77
N ALA A 126 -12.62 -0.67 4.05
CA ALA A 126 -11.73 -0.19 3.01
C ALA A 126 -12.44 0.41 1.79
N LYS A 127 -13.65 -0.04 1.46
CA LYS A 127 -14.44 0.48 0.33
C LYS A 127 -15.51 1.46 0.82
N LYS A 128 -15.68 2.58 0.11
CA LYS A 128 -16.80 3.52 0.35
C LYS A 128 -18.14 2.78 0.30
N GLU A 129 -18.28 1.91 -0.70
CA GLU A 129 -19.43 1.02 -0.90
C GLU A 129 -18.93 -0.42 -1.14
N PRO A 130 -18.96 -1.29 -0.12
CA PRO A 130 -18.62 -2.69 -0.30
C PRO A 130 -19.67 -3.39 -1.17
N SER A 131 -19.26 -4.33 -2.02
CA SER A 131 -20.20 -5.11 -2.84
C SER A 131 -20.91 -6.17 -1.99
N LEU A 132 -22.06 -6.66 -2.45
CA LEU A 132 -22.80 -7.74 -1.78
C LEU A 132 -21.90 -8.96 -1.48
N LYS A 133 -21.06 -9.35 -2.45
CA LYS A 133 -20.08 -10.44 -2.28
C LYS A 133 -19.08 -10.16 -1.15
N THR A 134 -18.67 -8.91 -0.95
CA THR A 134 -17.80 -8.52 0.17
C THR A 134 -18.52 -8.67 1.51
N TYR A 135 -19.79 -8.27 1.60
CA TYR A 135 -20.59 -8.44 2.80
C TYR A 135 -20.78 -9.92 3.17
N VAL A 136 -21.13 -10.77 2.20
CA VAL A 136 -21.35 -12.20 2.47
C VAL A 136 -20.06 -12.91 2.91
N ARG A 137 -18.92 -12.53 2.34
CA ARG A 137 -17.61 -13.13 2.69
C ARG A 137 -17.07 -12.68 4.04
N ALA A 138 -17.47 -11.52 4.54
CA ALA A 138 -16.97 -10.99 5.80
C ALA A 138 -17.54 -11.79 6.96
N THR A 139 -16.77 -12.73 7.50
CA THR A 139 -17.11 -13.50 8.70
C THR A 139 -16.10 -13.21 9.79
N SER A 140 -16.55 -13.04 11.03
CA SER A 140 -15.66 -12.80 12.16
C SER A 140 -16.11 -13.64 13.36
N PRO A 141 -15.24 -14.49 13.91
CA PRO A 141 -15.58 -15.29 15.10
C PRO A 141 -15.87 -14.39 16.30
N MET A 142 -15.21 -13.23 16.39
CA MET A 142 -15.45 -12.27 17.49
C MET A 142 -16.88 -11.71 17.46
N VAL A 143 -17.50 -11.57 16.29
CA VAL A 143 -18.92 -11.16 16.20
C VAL A 143 -19.82 -12.22 16.82
N ALA A 144 -19.53 -13.50 16.57
CA ALA A 144 -20.31 -14.60 17.14
C ALA A 144 -20.15 -14.69 18.66
N GLU A 145 -19.00 -14.28 19.22
CA GLU A 145 -18.80 -14.17 20.66
C GLU A 145 -19.57 -12.97 21.24
N TYR A 146 -19.45 -11.79 20.64
CA TYR A 146 -20.18 -10.60 21.08
C TYR A 146 -21.70 -10.77 20.97
N ALA A 147 -22.19 -11.52 19.98
CA ALA A 147 -23.62 -11.81 19.82
C ALA A 147 -24.21 -12.62 20.99
N LYS A 148 -23.37 -13.32 21.77
CA LYS A 148 -23.77 -14.05 22.99
C LYS A 148 -23.72 -13.19 24.25
N ALA A 149 -23.08 -12.03 24.19
CA ALA A 149 -22.98 -11.12 25.31
C ALA A 149 -24.35 -10.50 25.63
N ASP A 150 -24.50 -10.03 26.87
CA ASP A 150 -25.71 -9.37 27.32
C ASP A 150 -25.94 -8.06 26.55
N LEU A 151 -27.19 -7.81 26.17
CA LEU A 151 -27.55 -6.69 25.31
C LEU A 151 -27.39 -5.35 26.05
N GLU A 152 -27.67 -5.28 27.34
CA GLU A 152 -27.46 -4.05 28.11
C GLU A 152 -25.98 -3.68 28.19
N TYR A 153 -25.11 -4.68 28.39
CA TYR A 153 -23.67 -4.50 28.30
C TYR A 153 -23.26 -3.94 26.94
N LEU A 154 -23.72 -4.54 25.83
CA LEU A 154 -23.40 -4.07 24.48
C LEU A 154 -23.90 -2.64 24.21
N ARG A 155 -25.09 -2.30 24.69
CA ARG A 155 -25.70 -0.97 24.55
C ARG A 155 -24.89 0.11 25.27
N SER A 156 -24.36 -0.21 26.46
CA SER A 156 -23.53 0.72 27.24
C SER A 156 -22.21 1.13 26.55
N LYS A 157 -21.80 0.39 25.52
CA LYS A 157 -20.55 0.60 24.78
C LYS A 157 -20.70 1.41 23.50
N LEU A 158 -21.92 1.77 23.11
CA LEU A 158 -22.19 2.58 21.91
C LEU A 158 -22.73 3.96 22.27
N ASP A 159 -22.46 4.92 21.39
CA ASP A 159 -23.08 6.24 21.43
C ASP A 159 -24.60 6.13 21.15
N ALA A 160 -25.37 7.00 21.80
CA ALA A 160 -26.83 6.98 21.70
C ALA A 160 -27.35 7.14 20.26
N ALA A 161 -26.67 7.92 19.42
CA ALA A 161 -27.05 8.12 18.02
C ALA A 161 -26.95 6.82 17.19
N ASP A 162 -25.84 6.10 17.35
CA ASP A 162 -25.57 4.84 16.65
C ASP A 162 -26.52 3.74 17.12
N LEU A 163 -26.78 3.69 18.42
CA LEU A 163 -27.70 2.75 19.05
C LEU A 163 -29.14 2.97 18.58
N ASN A 164 -29.62 4.22 18.57
CA ASN A 164 -30.95 4.56 18.06
C ASN A 164 -31.10 4.17 16.57
N PHE A 165 -30.07 4.40 15.76
CA PHE A 165 -30.09 4.01 14.35
C PHE A 165 -30.23 2.49 14.18
N ILE A 166 -29.49 1.70 14.96
CA ILE A 166 -29.56 0.24 14.92
C ILE A 166 -30.93 -0.26 15.38
N GLN A 167 -31.45 0.25 16.50
CA GLN A 167 -32.74 -0.15 17.04
C GLN A 167 -33.91 0.16 16.09
N ASN A 168 -33.86 1.30 15.40
CA ASN A 168 -34.87 1.64 14.40
C ASN A 168 -34.75 0.81 13.11
N SER A 169 -33.64 0.10 12.91
CA SER A 169 -33.40 -0.71 11.71
C SER A 169 -33.86 -2.17 11.83
N PHE A 170 -34.14 -2.65 13.05
CA PHE A 170 -34.42 -4.06 13.31
C PHE A 170 -35.53 -4.26 14.33
N THR A 171 -36.39 -5.23 14.07
CA THR A 171 -37.40 -5.71 15.03
C THR A 171 -36.89 -6.86 15.89
N SER A 172 -35.88 -7.61 15.41
CA SER A 172 -35.32 -8.76 16.12
C SER A 172 -34.14 -8.34 17.00
N GLU A 173 -34.20 -8.74 18.28
CA GLU A 173 -33.12 -8.52 19.24
C GLU A 173 -31.80 -9.15 18.80
N GLN A 174 -31.85 -10.32 18.16
CA GLN A 174 -30.67 -11.00 17.65
C GLN A 174 -29.94 -10.17 16.58
N LEU A 175 -30.70 -9.48 15.72
CA LEU A 175 -30.11 -8.64 14.67
C LEU A 175 -29.53 -7.35 15.24
N VAL A 176 -30.17 -6.79 16.28
CA VAL A 176 -29.62 -5.66 17.04
C VAL A 176 -28.29 -6.04 17.68
N ARG A 177 -28.20 -7.20 18.35
CA ARG A 177 -26.94 -7.71 18.94
C ARG A 177 -25.85 -7.90 17.88
N ASN A 178 -26.19 -8.53 16.76
CA ASN A 178 -25.24 -8.75 15.65
C ASN A 178 -24.74 -7.44 15.04
N ALA A 179 -25.62 -6.45 14.84
CA ALA A 179 -25.23 -5.15 14.31
C ALA A 179 -24.33 -4.39 15.29
N ILE A 180 -24.65 -4.40 16.59
CA ILE A 180 -23.81 -3.78 17.63
C ILE A 180 -22.43 -4.45 17.68
N ALA A 181 -22.37 -5.78 17.62
CA ALA A 181 -21.11 -6.53 17.60
C ALA A 181 -20.20 -6.11 16.43
N TRP A 182 -20.75 -5.92 15.23
CA TRP A 182 -19.99 -5.40 14.08
C TRP A 182 -19.50 -3.97 14.31
N VAL A 183 -20.31 -3.11 14.94
CA VAL A 183 -19.91 -1.74 15.28
C VAL A 183 -18.79 -1.71 16.33
N LEU A 184 -18.83 -2.60 17.33
CA LEU A 184 -17.77 -2.72 18.35
C LEU A 184 -16.43 -3.17 17.76
N LEU A 185 -16.45 -3.98 16.69
CA LEU A 185 -15.24 -4.28 15.90
C LEU A 185 -14.82 -3.10 15.00
N GLY A 186 -15.55 -1.99 15.05
CA GLY A 186 -15.28 -0.72 14.41
C GLY A 186 -15.90 -0.56 13.02
N VAL A 187 -16.75 -1.48 12.56
CA VAL A 187 -17.43 -1.31 11.27
C VAL A 187 -18.40 -0.12 11.35
N PRO A 188 -18.42 0.80 10.37
CA PRO A 188 -19.37 1.92 10.39
C PRO A 188 -20.82 1.44 10.49
N VAL A 189 -21.63 2.11 11.32
CA VAL A 189 -23.00 1.68 11.69
C VAL A 189 -23.87 1.28 10.49
N ARG A 190 -23.94 2.13 9.46
CA ARG A 190 -24.74 1.84 8.26
C ARG A 190 -24.33 0.51 7.58
N ARG A 191 -23.04 0.19 7.61
CA ARG A 191 -22.50 -1.06 7.03
C ARG A 191 -22.75 -2.25 7.94
N ALA A 192 -22.64 -2.05 9.26
CA ALA A 192 -22.96 -3.07 10.26
C ALA A 192 -24.43 -3.50 10.18
N VAL A 193 -25.36 -2.54 10.05
CA VAL A 193 -26.79 -2.81 9.83
C VAL A 193 -27.00 -3.62 8.54
N LYS A 194 -26.44 -3.15 7.41
CA LYS A 194 -26.56 -3.86 6.12
C LYS A 194 -25.98 -5.29 6.19
N LYS A 195 -24.87 -5.47 6.91
CA LYS A 195 -24.26 -6.79 7.13
C LYS A 195 -25.18 -7.70 7.92
N ALA A 196 -25.71 -7.24 9.05
CA ALA A 196 -26.62 -8.03 9.87
C ALA A 196 -27.92 -8.40 9.13
N GLN A 197 -28.45 -7.52 8.26
CA GLN A 197 -29.57 -7.82 7.37
C GLN A 197 -29.24 -8.97 6.40
N LEU A 198 -28.10 -8.88 5.72
CA LEU A 198 -27.68 -9.91 4.76
C LEU A 198 -27.40 -11.27 5.42
N ASP A 199 -26.86 -11.25 6.65
CA ASP A 199 -26.61 -12.47 7.41
C ASP A 199 -27.92 -13.19 7.75
N SER A 200 -28.97 -12.44 8.11
CA SER A 200 -30.29 -13.02 8.38
C SER A 200 -30.92 -13.69 7.16
N HIS A 201 -30.78 -13.08 5.98
CA HIS A 201 -31.28 -13.65 4.72
C HIS A 201 -30.52 -14.90 4.27
N SER A 202 -29.21 -14.97 4.57
CA SER A 202 -28.43 -16.17 4.28
C SER A 202 -28.82 -17.38 5.13
N ILE A 203 -29.28 -17.13 6.37
CA ILE A 203 -29.75 -18.17 7.29
C ILE A 203 -31.14 -18.67 6.86
N SER A 204 -32.04 -17.79 6.41
CA SER A 204 -33.37 -18.19 5.93
C SER A 204 -33.36 -18.96 4.60
N ALA A 205 -32.29 -18.83 3.80
CA ALA A 205 -32.14 -19.55 2.54
C ALA A 205 -31.49 -20.93 2.68
N ALA A 206 -30.91 -21.23 3.86
CA ALA A 206 -30.25 -22.49 4.16
C ALA A 206 -31.09 -23.40 5.10
N ALA A 207 -32.24 -22.91 5.57
CA ALA A 207 -33.23 -23.62 6.37
C ALA A 207 -34.42 -24.00 5.49
#